data_AF-O93669-F1
#
_entry.id   AF-O93669-F1
#
_cell.length_a   1.000
_cell.length_b   1.000
_cell.length_c   1.000
_cell.angle_alpha   90.00
_cell.angle_beta   90.00
_cell.angle_gamma   90.00
#
_symmetry.space_group_name_H-M   'P 1'
#
loop_
_entity.id
_entity.type
_entity.pdbx_description
1 polymer ?
#
loop_
_entity_poly.entity_id
_entity_poly.type
_entity_poly.pdbx_seq_one_letter_code
_entity_poly.pdbx_strand_id
1 'polypeptide(L)' 'MRIEDKDEKGEGYLVIESKEDLEEFRKMLIEAYYELNPDHKRPCETQSPK' A
#
# COMPACT_ATOMS: atom_id res chain seq x y z
N MET A 1 4.97 7.66 -7.18
CA MET A 1 5.48 7.37 -5.82
C MET A 1 6.98 7.15 -5.91
N ARG A 2 7.80 7.72 -5.02
CA ARG A 2 9.26 7.51 -5.02
C ARG A 2 9.81 7.33 -3.62
N ILE A 3 10.84 6.51 -3.47
CA ILE A 3 11.60 6.39 -2.23
C ILE A 3 12.79 7.32 -2.35
N GLU A 4 12.92 8.27 -1.43
CA GLU A 4 14.12 9.10 -1.35
C GLU A 4 15.23 8.32 -0.63
N ASP A 5 16.47 8.60 -1.05
CA ASP A 5 17.65 8.00 -0.46
C ASP A 5 17.69 8.26 1.05
N LYS A 6 18.28 7.30 1.76
CA LYS A 6 18.44 7.40 3.20
C LYS A 6 19.30 8.61 3.54
N ASP A 7 18.84 9.39 4.51
CA ASP A 7 19.64 10.47 5.08
C ASP A 7 20.87 9.94 5.83
N GLU A 8 21.68 10.85 6.39
CA GLU A 8 22.87 10.48 7.17
C GLU A 8 22.54 9.64 8.42
N LYS A 9 21.28 9.57 8.84
CA LYS A 9 20.78 8.77 9.96
C LYS A 9 20.20 7.42 9.52
N GLY A 10 20.14 7.16 8.22
CA GLY A 10 19.60 5.92 7.66
C GLY A 10 18.08 5.93 7.48
N GLU A 11 17.41 7.07 7.67
CA GLU A 11 15.97 7.25 7.49
C GLU A 11 15.69 7.61 6.03
N GLY A 12 14.77 6.89 5.39
CA GLY A 12 14.32 7.19 4.02
C GLY A 12 12.84 7.53 4.03
N TYR A 13 12.43 8.49 3.19
CA TYR A 13 11.04 8.92 3.09
C TYR A 13 10.40 8.37 1.82
N LEU A 14 9.14 7.95 1.94
CA LEU A 14 8.30 7.67 0.80
C LEU A 14 7.58 8.97 0.41
N VAL A 15 7.85 9.46 -0.79
CA VAL A 15 7.20 10.65 -1.32
C VAL A 15 6.02 10.24 -2.20
N ILE A 16 4.87 10.81 -1.88
CA ILE A 16 3.59 10.64 -2.57
C ILE A 16 3.21 12.00 -3.15
N GLU A 17 3.26 12.15 -4.47
CA GLU A 17 3.07 13.45 -5.14
C GLU A 17 1.67 13.61 -5.75
N SER A 18 0.93 12.50 -5.83
CA SER A 18 -0.38 12.46 -6.49
C SER A 18 -1.38 11.64 -5.68
N LYS A 19 -2.65 11.76 -6.06
CA LYS A 19 -3.70 10.93 -5.50
C LYS A 19 -3.55 9.48 -5.97
N GLU A 20 -3.11 9.30 -7.20
CA GLU A 20 -2.83 8.01 -7.81
C GLU A 20 -1.73 7.27 -7.04
N ASP A 21 -0.67 7.97 -6.64
CA ASP A 21 0.42 7.44 -5.80
C ASP A 21 -0.11 6.95 -4.45
N LEU A 22 -1.01 7.72 -3.84
CA LEU A 22 -1.61 7.36 -2.55
C LEU A 22 -2.50 6.13 -2.67
N GLU A 23 -3.27 6.04 -3.76
CA GLU A 23 -4.13 4.88 -4.04
C GLU A 23 -3.30 3.62 -4.30
N GLU A 24 -2.19 3.75 -5.04
CA GLU A 24 -1.25 2.65 -5.28
C GLU A 24 -0.60 2.17 -3.98
N PHE A 25 -0.07 3.10 -3.17
CA PHE A 25 0.52 2.77 -1.87
C PHE A 25 -0.49 2.09 -0.93
N ARG A 26 -1.73 2.58 -0.91
CA ARG A 26 -2.81 1.99 -0.11
C ARG A 26 -3.11 0.56 -0.54
N LYS A 27 -3.15 0.27 -1.85
CA LYS A 27 -3.34 -1.10 -2.36
C LYS A 27 -2.22 -2.03 -1.90
N MET A 28 -0.97 -1.59 -2.01
CA MET A 28 0.19 -2.37 -1.55
C MET A 28 0.10 -2.71 -0.06
N LEU A 29 -0.28 -1.76 0.80
CA LEU A 29 -0.46 -2.01 2.23
C LEU A 29 -1.55 -3.04 2.53
N ILE A 30 -2.67 -2.97 1.79
CA ILE A 30 -3.78 -3.93 1.94
C ILE A 30 -3.33 -5.33 1.50
N GLU A 31 -2.64 -5.44 0.36
CA GLU A 31 -2.11 -6.72 -0.12
C GLU A 31 -1.14 -7.35 0.87
N ALA A 32 -0.13 -6.59 1.31
CA ALA A 32 0.87 -7.06 2.27
C ALA A 32 0.22 -7.50 3.60
N TYR A 33 -0.81 -6.79 4.06
CA TYR A 33 -1.54 -7.18 5.26
C TYR A 33 -2.16 -8.57 5.14
N TYR A 34 -2.83 -8.88 4.02
CA TYR A 34 -3.47 -10.18 3.85
C TYR A 34 -2.49 -11.30 3.51
N GLU A 35 -1.33 -11.01 2.92
CA GLU A 35 -0.24 -11.97 2.81
C GLU A 35 0.31 -12.37 4.18
N LEU A 36 0.47 -11.40 5.08
CA LEU A 36 0.95 -11.64 6.44
C LEU A 36 -0.12 -12.21 7.38
N ASN A 37 -1.40 -12.02 7.07
CA ASN A 37 -2.55 -12.47 7.87
C ASN A 37 -3.47 -13.37 7.02
N PRO A 38 -3.02 -14.59 6.63
CA PRO A 38 -3.75 -15.45 5.71
C PRO A 38 -5.10 -15.94 6.26
N ASP A 39 -5.25 -15.99 7.59
CA ASP A 39 -6.50 -16.36 8.27
C ASP A 39 -7.58 -15.26 8.18
N HIS A 40 -7.18 -14.02 7.86
CA HIS A 40 -8.12 -12.93 7.68
C HIS A 40 -8.71 -13.03 6.29
N LYS A 41 -10.03 -13.25 6.21
CA LYS A 41 -10.75 -13.20 4.95
C LYS A 41 -10.61 -11.78 4.36
N ARG A 42 -10.09 -11.70 3.14
CA ARG A 42 -10.20 -10.46 2.36
C ARG A 42 -11.69 -10.09 2.31
N PRO A 43 -12.05 -8.80 2.43
CA PRO A 43 -13.40 -8.40 2.16
C PRO A 43 -13.64 -8.86 0.72
N CYS A 44 -14.65 -9.70 0.49
CA CYS A 44 -15.03 -10.04 -0.88
C CYS A 44 -15.19 -8.70 -1.60
N GLU A 45 -14.39 -8.46 -2.64
CA GLU A 45 -14.66 -7.38 -3.56
C GLU A 45 -16.12 -7.56 -3.93
N THR A 46 -16.97 -6.65 -3.47
CA THR A 46 -18.41 -6.71 -3.67
C THR A 46 -18.61 -6.97 -5.15
N GLN A 47 -19.02 -8.19 -5.50
CA GLN A 47 -19.42 -8.49 -6.86
C GLN A 47 -20.46 -7.44 -7.19
N SER A 48 -20.14 -6.55 -8.15
CA SER A 48 -21.09 -5.58 -8.67
C SER A 48 -22.38 -6.32 -8.98
N PRO A 49 -23.54 -5.91 -8.42
CA PRO A 49 -24.79 -6.53 -8.81
C PRO A 49 -24.97 -6.34 -10.32
N LYS A 50 -25.30 -7.44 -10.98
CA LYS A 50 -25.55 -7.55 -12.43
C LYS A 50 -26.71 -6.68 -12.87
#